data_AF-A0A6A8DDZ1-F1
#
_entry.id   AF-A0A6A8DDZ1-F1
#
_cell.length_a   1.000
_cell.length_b   1.000
_cell.length_c   1.000
_cell.angle_alpha   90.00
_cell.angle_beta   90.00
_cell.angle_gamma   90.00
#
_symmetry.space_group_name_H-M   'P 1'
#
loop_
_entity.id
_entity.type
_entity.pdbx_description
1 polymer ?
#
loop_
_entity_poly.entity_id
_entity_poly.type
_entity_poly.pdbx_seq_one_letter_code
_entity_poly.pdbx_strand_id
1 'polypeptide(L)' 'MELLFLTQTKVREKKMEILRLEMYRCYQENRDSEEVIKVSQELDKLLNAFLSLPSKDNGLND' A
#
# COMPACT_ATOMS: atom_id res chain seq x y z
N MET A 1 -16.34 17.68 0.53
CA MET A 1 -15.93 16.39 -0.08
C MET A 1 -14.41 16.18 -0.07
N GLU A 2 -13.57 17.21 -0.20
CA GLU A 2 -12.09 17.06 -0.16
C GLU A 2 -11.54 16.52 1.17
N LEU A 3 -12.10 16.93 2.31
CA LEU A 3 -11.65 16.49 3.64
C LEU A 3 -11.79 14.99 3.87
N LEU A 4 -12.85 14.36 3.34
CA LEU A 4 -13.10 12.92 3.45
C LEU A 4 -12.10 12.11 2.60
N PHE A 5 -11.69 12.66 1.46
CA PHE A 5 -10.71 12.03 0.58
C PHE A 5 -9.31 12.08 1.22
N LEU A 6 -8.90 13.24 1.73
CA LEU A 6 -7.63 13.41 2.46
C LEU A 6 -7.49 12.49 3.67
N THR A 7 -8.56 12.28 4.44
CA THR A 7 -8.52 11.36 5.58
C THR A 7 -8.41 9.90 5.14
N GLN A 8 -9.12 9.50 4.08
CA GLN A 8 -9.00 8.14 3.52
C GLN A 8 -7.60 7.87 2.95
N THR A 9 -6.99 8.85 2.29
CA THR A 9 -5.62 8.74 1.76
C THR A 9 -4.62 8.56 2.90
N LYS A 10 -4.68 9.42 3.93
CA LYS A 10 -3.80 9.32 5.11
C LYS A 10 -3.93 7.99 5.86
N VAL A 11 -5.13 7.44 5.95
CA VAL A 11 -5.36 6.13 6.59
C VAL A 11 -4.71 5.00 5.77
N ARG A 12 -4.81 5.03 4.44
CA ARG A 12 -4.16 4.05 3.57
C ARG A 12 -2.64 4.16 3.62
N GLU A 13 -2.10 5.38 3.56
CA GLU A 13 -0.66 5.65 3.71
C GLU A 13 -0.12 5.10 5.02
N LYS A 14 -0.82 5.34 6.14
CA LYS A 14 -0.44 4.79 7.44
C LYS A 14 -0.44 3.26 7.45
N LYS A 15 -1.43 2.62 6.81
CA LYS A 15 -1.48 1.15 6.71
C LYS A 15 -0.32 0.60 5.88
N MET A 16 0.03 1.27 4.77
CA MET A 16 1.19 0.90 3.96
C MET A 16 2.51 1.01 4.73
N GLU A 17 2.70 2.09 5.51
CA GLU A 17 3.92 2.26 6.32
C GLU A 17 4.04 1.18 7.40
N ILE A 18 2.93 0.80 8.04
CA ILE A 18 2.93 -0.30 9.04
C ILE A 18 3.39 -1.61 8.40
N LEU A 19 2.80 -1.99 7.26
CA LEU A 19 3.18 -3.20 6.54
C LEU A 19 4.63 -3.17 6.06
N ARG A 20 5.13 -2.00 5.63
CA ARG A 20 6.54 -1.82 5.24
C ARG A 20 7.48 -2.09 6.41
N LEU A 21 7.18 -1.55 7.59
CA LEU A 21 7.97 -1.77 8.80
C LEU A 21 7.91 -3.22 9.28
N GLU A 22 6.74 -3.84 9.20
CA GLU A 22 6.54 -5.26 9.55
C GLU A 22 7.34 -6.18 8.62
N MET A 23 7.35 -5.89 7.31
CA MET A 23 8.17 -6.62 6.34
C MET A 23 9.65 -6.56 6.71
N TYR A 24 10.17 -5.36 7.03
CA TYR A 24 11.57 -5.20 7.44
C TYR A 24 11.89 -5.94 8.73
N ARG A 25 10.96 -5.93 9.69
CA ARG A 25 11.13 -6.67 10.94
C ARG A 25 11.21 -8.17 10.69
N CYS A 26 10.23 -8.75 9.97
CA CYS A 26 10.23 -10.17 9.62
C CYS A 26 11.48 -10.54 8.81
N TYR A 27 11.92 -9.67 7.91
CA TYR A 27 13.11 -9.89 7.08
C TYR A 27 14.40 -9.91 7.90
N GLN A 28 14.51 -9.05 8.92
CA GLN A 28 15.64 -9.04 9.85
C GLN A 28 15.67 -10.27 10.75
N GLU A 29 14.51 -10.77 11.17
CA GLU A 29 14.39 -11.96 12.01
C GLU A 29 14.65 -13.24 11.20
N ASN A 30 14.00 -13.40 10.04
CA ASN A 30 14.21 -14.52 9.13
C ASN A 30 13.77 -14.16 7.69
N ARG A 31 14.76 -13.83 6.86
CA ARG A 31 14.59 -13.39 5.47
C ARG A 31 13.74 -14.33 4.61
N ASP A 32 13.89 -15.64 4.79
CA ASP A 32 13.24 -16.66 3.95
C ASP A 32 11.96 -17.21 4.60
N SER A 33 11.49 -16.58 5.68
CA SER A 33 10.25 -16.99 6.33
C SER A 33 9.05 -16.74 5.42
N GLU A 34 8.08 -17.64 5.53
CA GLU A 34 6.78 -17.51 4.86
C GLU A 34 6.04 -16.22 5.28
N GLU A 35 6.35 -15.69 6.47
CA GLU A 35 5.82 -14.41 6.97
C GLU A 35 6.29 -13.22 6.13
N VAL A 36 7.57 -13.15 5.76
CA VAL A 36 8.08 -12.09 4.88
C VAL A 36 7.34 -12.08 3.55
N ILE A 37 7.10 -13.26 2.98
CA ILE A 37 6.36 -13.41 1.72
C ILE A 37 4.91 -12.95 1.88
N LYS A 38 4.23 -13.34 2.96
CA LYS A 38 2.84 -12.93 3.25
C LYS A 38 2.72 -11.42 3.40
N VAL A 39 3.60 -10.80 4.18
CA VAL A 39 3.60 -9.34 4.40
C VAL A 39 3.93 -8.58 3.11
N SER A 40 4.89 -9.07 2.32
CA SER A 40 5.21 -8.50 1.01
C SER A 40 4.02 -8.54 0.04
N GLN A 41 3.29 -9.67 -0.02
CA GLN A 41 2.10 -9.79 -0.87
C GLN A 41 0.96 -8.89 -0.41
N GLU A 42 0.78 -8.68 0.90
CA GLU A 42 -0.25 -7.77 1.41
C GLU A 42 0.10 -6.31 1.10
N LEU A 43 1.38 -5.93 1.23
CA LEU A 43 1.86 -4.61 0.85
C LEU A 43 1.66 -4.36 -0.65
N ASP A 44 1.98 -5.31 -1.52
CA ASP A 44 1.78 -5.21 -2.98
C ASP A 44 0.30 -5.03 -3.35
N LYS A 45 -0.60 -5.77 -2.70
CA LYS A 45 -2.05 -5.60 -2.91
C LYS A 45 -2.52 -4.19 -2.55
N LEU A 46 -2.02 -3.65 -1.44
CA LEU A 46 -2.34 -2.31 -0.98
C LEU A 46 -1.79 -1.22 -1.90
N LEU A 47 -0.55 -1.37 -2.37
CA LEU A 47 0.07 -0.48 -3.34
C LEU A 47 -0.68 -0.50 -4.67
N ASN A 48 -0.99 -1.68 -5.20
CA ASN A 48 -1.77 -1.80 -6.43
C ASN A 48 -3.18 -1.19 -6.28
N ALA A 49 -3.85 -1.41 -5.15
CA ALA A 49 -5.14 -0.80 -4.86
C ALA A 49 -5.06 0.72 -4.71
N PHE A 50 -3.92 1.25 -4.27
CA PHE A 50 -3.69 2.70 -4.17
C PHE A 50 -3.40 3.32 -5.54
N LEU A 51 -2.56 2.68 -6.36
CA LEU A 51 -2.20 3.12 -7.71
C LEU A 51 -3.33 2.94 -8.73
N SER A 52 -4.17 1.92 -8.55
CA SER A 52 -5.33 1.65 -9.42
C SER A 52 -6.56 2.47 -9.07
N LEU A 53 -6.51 3.31 -8.02
CA LEU A 53 -7.52 4.35 -7.88
C LEU A 53 -7.43 5.22 -9.12
N PRO A 54 -8.55 5.47 -9.83
CA PRO A 54 -8.51 6.35 -10.98
C PRO A 54 -7.99 7.70 -10.50
N SER A 55 -6.74 8.00 -10.85
CA SER A 55 -6.32 9.37 -11.07
C SER A 55 -7.42 9.96 -11.92
N LYS A 56 -8.09 10.97 -11.40
CA LYS A 56 -9.07 11.75 -12.17
C LYS A 56 -8.28 12.53 -13.22
N ASP A 57 -7.66 11.81 -14.15
CA ASP A 57 -6.99 12.35 -15.30
C ASP A 57 -7.98 12.26 -16.45
N ASN A 58 -8.24 13.44 -17.00
CA ASN A 58 -9.24 13.67 -18.00
C ASN A 58 -8.99 12.79 -19.22
N GLY A 59 -10.07 12.30 -19.82
CA GLY A 59 -10.02 11.77 -21.18
C GLY A 59 -9.34 12.76 -22.12
N LEU A 60 -8.33 12.28 -22.83
CA LEU A 60 -7.72 12.78 -24.06
C LEU A 60 -6.78 11.64 -24.51
N ASN A 61 -6.78 11.10 -25.72
CA ASN A 61 -7.63 11.09 -26.90
C ASN A 61 -6.94 10.04 -27.79
N ASP A 62 -7.74 9.25 -28.52
CA ASP A 62 -7.40 8.30 -29.61
C ASP A 62 -6.49 7.08 -29.30
#